data_AF-I8J4W4-F1
#
_entry.id   AF-I8J4W4-F1
#
_cell.length_a   1.000
_cell.length_b   1.000
_cell.length_c   1.000
_cell.angle_alpha   90.00
_cell.angle_beta   90.00
_cell.angle_gamma   90.00
#
_symmetry.space_group_name_H-M   'P 1'
#
loop_
_entity.id
_entity.type
_entity.pdbx_description
1 polymer ?
#
loop_
_entity_poly.entity_id
_entity_poly.type
_entity_poly.pdbx_seq_one_letter_code
_entity_poly.pdbx_strand_id
1 'polypeptide(L)'
;MISIGIITSVYVVPLGIKVLSVIETQLLKLLFNLVLTYPISKIKGEIMTELIRIGILTILGSQASYFILLILIYNIMMDWYEWGTFPDPRNFFEKTVNFLTALIFGIAYWAGLKVKKRKWYLRPFYLIGYLAMYTILAVIIYKLLNAVLKYIEWNII
;
A
#
# COMPACT_ATOMS: atom_id res chain seq x y z
N MET A 1 -71.02 7.99 -22.37
CA MET A 1 -69.76 7.85 -23.14
C MET A 1 -68.64 7.42 -22.19
N ILE A 2 -68.58 6.12 -21.87
CA ILE A 2 -67.53 5.50 -21.05
C ILE A 2 -66.81 4.54 -21.99
N SER A 3 -65.84 4.99 -22.79
CA SER A 3 -65.06 4.10 -23.67
C SER A 3 -63.82 4.75 -24.29
N ILE A 4 -63.04 5.52 -23.52
CA ILE A 4 -61.69 5.97 -23.98
C ILE A 4 -60.62 5.74 -22.89
N GLY A 5 -60.97 5.77 -21.60
CA GLY A 5 -60.00 5.62 -20.50
C GLY A 5 -59.52 4.20 -20.17
N ILE A 6 -60.06 3.14 -20.80
CA ILE A 6 -59.69 1.74 -20.48
C ILE A 6 -58.67 1.19 -21.50
N ILE A 7 -58.59 1.75 -22.71
CA ILE A 7 -57.76 1.17 -23.78
C ILE A 7 -56.28 1.54 -23.62
N THR A 8 -55.95 2.65 -22.96
CA THR A 8 -54.55 3.06 -22.73
C THR A 8 -53.89 2.37 -21.53
N SER A 9 -54.64 1.85 -20.55
CA SER A 9 -54.04 1.18 -19.39
C SER A 9 -53.79 -0.32 -19.59
N VAL A 10 -54.55 -0.98 -20.48
CA VAL A 10 -54.48 -2.44 -20.67
C VAL A 10 -53.32 -2.87 -21.58
N TYR A 11 -52.83 -2.01 -22.47
CA TYR A 11 -51.75 -2.37 -23.41
C TYR A 11 -50.37 -1.78 -23.07
N VAL A 12 -50.29 -0.73 -22.26
CA VAL A 12 -49.01 -0.12 -21.88
C VAL A 12 -48.34 -0.87 -20.73
N VAL A 13 -49.13 -1.39 -19.78
CA VAL A 13 -48.63 -2.15 -18.62
C VAL A 13 -47.98 -3.49 -19.00
N PRO A 14 -48.54 -4.34 -19.88
CA PRO A 14 -47.91 -5.62 -20.23
C PRO A 14 -46.66 -5.46 -21.10
N LEU A 15 -46.59 -4.40 -21.91
CA LEU A 15 -45.44 -4.12 -22.78
C LEU A 15 -44.26 -3.60 -21.96
N GLY A 16 -44.51 -2.71 -20.99
CA GLY A 16 -43.50 -2.24 -20.04
C GLY A 16 -42.91 -3.37 -19.20
N ILE A 17 -43.73 -4.32 -18.74
CA ILE A 17 -43.28 -5.48 -17.94
C ILE A 17 -42.44 -6.45 -18.79
N LYS A 18 -42.82 -6.70 -20.06
CA LYS A 18 -42.01 -7.52 -20.98
C LYS A 18 -40.68 -6.87 -21.35
N VAL A 19 -40.65 -5.55 -21.53
CA VAL A 19 -39.41 -4.83 -21.82
C VAL A 19 -38.50 -4.82 -20.58
N LEU A 20 -39.07 -4.61 -19.38
CA LEU A 20 -38.32 -4.70 -18.12
C LEU A 20 -37.71 -6.09 -17.92
N SER A 21 -38.46 -7.17 -18.16
CA SER A 21 -37.96 -8.53 -17.96
C SER A 21 -36.89 -8.93 -18.98
N VAL A 22 -36.96 -8.43 -20.22
CA VAL A 22 -35.93 -8.62 -21.24
C VAL A 22 -34.66 -7.82 -20.92
N ILE A 23 -34.79 -6.58 -20.44
CA ILE A 23 -33.66 -5.77 -19.98
C ILE A 23 -33.01 -6.43 -18.76
N GLU A 24 -33.80 -6.92 -17.80
CA GLU A 24 -33.30 -7.58 -16.60
C GLU A 24 -32.58 -8.88 -16.95
N THR A 25 -33.09 -9.69 -17.88
CA THR A 25 -32.40 -10.91 -18.34
C THR A 25 -31.15 -10.62 -19.18
N GLN A 26 -31.12 -9.55 -19.97
CA GLN A 26 -29.91 -9.12 -20.70
C GLN A 26 -28.85 -8.55 -19.75
N LEU A 27 -29.27 -7.74 -18.78
CA LEU A 27 -28.40 -7.16 -17.75
C LEU A 27 -27.85 -8.27 -16.83
N LEU A 28 -28.69 -9.23 -16.43
CA LEU A 28 -28.27 -10.41 -15.68
C LEU A 28 -27.31 -11.28 -16.49
N LYS A 29 -27.54 -11.48 -17.80
CA LYS A 29 -26.58 -12.19 -18.67
C LYS A 29 -25.27 -11.43 -18.83
N LEU A 30 -25.30 -10.11 -18.93
CA LEU A 30 -24.11 -9.27 -19.02
C LEU A 30 -23.32 -9.31 -17.71
N LEU A 31 -24.00 -9.19 -16.57
CA LEU A 31 -23.43 -9.28 -15.23
C LEU A 31 -22.90 -10.70 -14.94
N PHE A 32 -23.64 -11.73 -15.36
CA PHE A 32 -23.23 -13.14 -15.20
C PHE A 32 -22.03 -13.48 -16.10
N ASN A 33 -22.00 -12.98 -17.34
CA ASN A 33 -20.82 -13.09 -18.19
C ASN A 33 -19.65 -12.31 -17.59
N LEU A 34 -19.82 -11.09 -17.09
CA LEU A 34 -18.76 -10.33 -16.42
C LEU A 34 -18.20 -11.07 -15.20
N VAL A 35 -19.06 -11.65 -14.36
CA VAL A 35 -18.67 -12.42 -13.17
C VAL A 35 -18.01 -13.76 -13.52
N LEU A 36 -18.39 -14.40 -14.63
CA LEU A 36 -17.77 -15.65 -15.08
C LEU A 36 -16.53 -15.46 -15.96
N THR A 37 -16.39 -14.32 -16.63
CA THR A 37 -15.24 -14.04 -17.52
C THR A 37 -14.07 -13.45 -16.72
N TYR A 38 -14.32 -12.86 -15.56
CA TYR A 38 -13.28 -12.41 -14.63
C TYR A 38 -13.03 -13.46 -13.54
N PRO A 39 -11.97 -14.27 -13.67
CA PRO A 39 -11.71 -15.30 -12.68
C PRO A 39 -11.44 -14.66 -11.31
N ILE A 40 -12.16 -15.10 -10.29
CA ILE A 40 -12.03 -14.62 -8.90
C ILE A 40 -10.58 -14.77 -8.40
N SER A 41 -9.80 -15.72 -8.93
CA SER A 41 -8.37 -15.87 -8.68
C SER A 41 -7.53 -14.69 -9.17
N LYS A 42 -7.92 -14.06 -10.30
CA LYS A 42 -7.23 -12.91 -10.88
C LYS A 42 -7.40 -11.66 -10.04
N ILE A 43 -8.63 -11.45 -9.55
CA ILE A 43 -8.97 -10.36 -8.62
C ILE A 43 -8.19 -10.51 -7.30
N LYS A 44 -8.06 -11.74 -6.78
CA LYS A 44 -7.26 -12.00 -5.58
C LYS A 44 -5.76 -11.77 -5.79
N GLY A 45 -5.24 -12.10 -6.96
CA GLY A 45 -3.83 -11.86 -7.32
C GLY A 45 -3.49 -10.37 -7.37
N GLU A 46 -4.31 -9.57 -8.05
CA GLU A 46 -4.13 -8.12 -8.14
C GLU A 46 -4.23 -7.42 -6.76
N ILE A 47 -5.18 -7.85 -5.92
CA ILE A 47 -5.28 -7.33 -4.54
C ILE A 47 -4.02 -7.68 -3.73
N MET A 48 -3.49 -8.89 -3.89
CA MET A 48 -2.28 -9.33 -3.16
C MET A 48 -1.06 -8.49 -3.54
N THR A 49 -0.85 -8.20 -4.82
CA THR A 49 0.33 -7.43 -5.25
C THR A 49 0.23 -5.96 -4.85
N GLU A 50 -0.97 -5.37 -4.86
CA GLU A 50 -1.19 -4.03 -4.33
C GLU A 50 -0.93 -3.93 -2.82
N LEU A 51 -1.33 -4.94 -2.03
CA LEU A 51 -0.98 -4.99 -0.61
C LEU A 51 0.54 -5.02 -0.39
N ILE A 52 1.29 -5.75 -1.23
CA ILE A 52 2.76 -5.77 -1.17
C ILE A 52 3.34 -4.39 -1.53
N ARG A 53 2.81 -3.71 -2.55
CA ARG A 53 3.24 -2.34 -2.90
C ARG A 53 3.04 -1.36 -1.74
N ILE A 54 1.87 -1.42 -1.11
CA ILE A 54 1.56 -0.62 0.08
C ILE A 54 2.53 -0.95 1.22
N GLY A 55 2.85 -2.23 1.43
CA GLY A 55 3.83 -2.67 2.43
C GLY A 55 5.22 -2.09 2.19
N ILE A 56 5.70 -2.14 0.94
CA ILE A 56 7.01 -1.57 0.55
C ILE A 56 7.02 -0.06 0.78
N LEU A 57 5.98 0.66 0.35
CA LEU A 57 5.85 2.10 0.56
C LEU A 57 5.81 2.46 2.03
N THR A 58 5.14 1.64 2.85
CA THR A 58 5.09 1.82 4.30
C THR A 58 6.48 1.71 4.92
N ILE A 59 7.25 0.67 4.58
CA ILE A 59 8.62 0.49 5.09
C ILE A 59 9.52 1.66 4.67
N LEU A 60 9.49 2.02 3.38
CA LEU A 60 10.31 3.11 2.86
C LEU A 60 9.91 4.47 3.45
N GLY A 61 8.61 4.68 3.64
CA GLY A 61 8.03 5.87 4.26
C GLY A 61 8.35 5.98 5.74
N SER A 62 8.29 4.88 6.49
CA SER A 62 8.67 4.83 7.91
C SER A 62 10.11 5.26 8.13
N GLN A 63 11.03 4.84 7.27
CA GLN A 63 12.43 5.31 7.33
C GLN A 63 12.56 6.81 7.04
N ALA A 64 11.87 7.33 6.02
CA ALA A 64 11.87 8.77 5.73
C ALA A 64 11.30 9.58 6.91
N SER A 65 10.18 9.14 7.48
CA SER A 65 9.58 9.75 8.66
C SER A 65 10.54 9.73 9.86
N TYR A 66 11.27 8.63 10.04
CA TYR A 66 12.25 8.52 11.11
C TYR A 66 13.45 9.47 10.92
N PHE A 67 13.91 9.69 9.69
CA PHE A 67 14.88 10.75 9.38
C PHE A 67 14.37 12.14 9.78
N ILE A 68 13.10 12.45 9.49
CA ILE A 68 12.49 13.72 9.88
C ILE A 68 12.46 13.86 11.41
N LEU A 69 12.06 12.79 12.11
CA LEU A 69 12.07 12.78 13.58
C LEU A 69 13.50 12.95 14.14
N LEU A 70 14.51 12.31 13.55
CA LEU A 70 15.91 12.51 13.94
C LEU A 70 16.39 13.96 13.73
N ILE A 71 15.90 14.64 12.69
CA ILE A 71 16.22 16.04 12.43
C ILE A 71 15.61 16.96 13.51
N LEU A 72 14.38 16.67 13.94
CA LEU A 72 13.65 17.49 14.91
C LEU A 72 14.06 17.20 16.37
N ILE A 73 14.13 15.93 16.74
CA ILE A 73 14.26 15.45 18.13
C ILE A 73 15.32 14.33 18.24
N TYR A 74 16.52 14.61 17.73
CA TYR A 74 17.64 13.68 17.62
C TYR A 74 17.86 12.79 18.87
N ASN A 75 18.06 13.39 20.05
CA ASN A 75 18.42 12.62 21.26
C ASN A 75 17.31 11.63 21.63
N ILE A 76 16.05 12.10 21.65
CA ILE A 76 14.88 11.28 22.01
C ILE A 76 14.75 10.09 21.06
N MET A 77 14.92 10.32 19.75
CA MET A 77 14.77 9.26 18.77
C MET A 77 15.90 8.24 18.81
N MET A 78 17.14 8.69 19.02
CA MET A 78 18.28 7.79 19.20
C MET A 78 18.08 6.89 20.43
N ASP A 79 17.68 7.48 21.56
CA ASP A 79 17.42 6.75 22.80
C ASP A 79 16.22 5.80 22.64
N TRP A 80 15.18 6.21 21.91
CA TRP A 80 14.02 5.36 21.62
C TRP A 80 14.39 4.12 20.80
N TYR A 81 15.27 4.27 19.81
CA TYR A 81 15.75 3.13 19.02
C TYR A 81 16.62 2.19 19.86
N GLU A 82 17.52 2.74 20.67
CA GLU A 82 18.36 1.96 21.57
C GLU A 82 17.50 1.23 22.63
N TRP A 83 16.40 1.82 23.11
CA TRP A 83 15.46 1.17 24.02
C TRP A 83 14.60 0.10 23.35
N GLY A 84 14.21 0.32 22.09
CA GLY A 84 13.42 -0.61 21.29
C GLY A 84 14.21 -1.78 20.70
N THR A 85 15.54 -1.82 20.89
CA THR A 85 16.41 -2.91 20.42
C THR A 85 17.10 -3.60 21.58
N PHE A 86 17.25 -4.92 21.49
CA PHE A 86 17.89 -5.72 22.53
C PHE A 86 19.42 -5.72 22.32
N PRO A 87 20.22 -5.20 23.28
CA PRO A 87 21.67 -5.39 23.26
C PRO A 87 21.95 -6.87 23.59
N ASP A 88 22.48 -7.61 22.63
CA ASP A 88 22.70 -9.08 22.66
C ASP A 88 21.44 -9.96 22.60
N PRO A 89 20.79 -10.05 21.42
CA PRO A 89 19.64 -10.92 21.22
C PRO A 89 20.05 -12.41 21.25
N ARG A 90 19.69 -13.12 22.32
CA ARG A 90 20.00 -14.55 22.50
C ARG A 90 18.88 -15.43 21.94
N ASN A 91 17.64 -14.95 22.02
CA ASN A 91 16.45 -15.68 21.61
C ASN A 91 16.02 -15.36 20.17
N PHE A 92 15.33 -16.29 19.51
CA PHE A 92 14.79 -16.08 18.15
C PHE A 92 13.83 -14.89 18.08
N PHE A 93 13.02 -14.69 19.13
CA PHE A 93 12.12 -13.54 19.24
C PHE A 93 12.89 -12.21 19.24
N GLU A 94 13.90 -12.07 20.11
CA GLU A 94 14.72 -10.85 20.21
C GLU A 94 15.44 -10.54 18.90
N LYS A 95 15.95 -11.57 18.21
CA LYS A 95 16.57 -11.42 16.89
C LYS A 95 15.57 -10.92 15.84
N THR A 96 14.35 -11.43 15.88
CA THR A 96 13.27 -11.02 14.96
C THR A 96 12.86 -9.57 15.21
N VAL A 97 12.69 -9.16 16.46
CA VAL A 97 12.38 -7.76 16.82
C VAL A 97 13.50 -6.83 16.37
N ASN A 98 14.76 -7.15 16.68
CA ASN A 98 15.90 -6.34 16.24
C ASN A 98 15.99 -6.25 14.71
N PHE A 99 15.74 -7.35 14.00
CA PHE A 99 15.72 -7.36 12.54
C PHE A 99 14.60 -6.47 11.98
N LEU A 100 13.38 -6.57 12.51
CA LEU A 100 12.25 -5.74 12.06
C LEU A 100 12.51 -4.26 12.35
N THR A 101 13.00 -3.92 13.54
CA THR A 101 13.34 -2.53 13.89
C THR A 101 14.47 -2.00 12.99
N ALA A 102 15.50 -2.81 12.72
CA ALA A 102 16.57 -2.44 11.79
C ALA A 102 16.09 -2.32 10.34
N LEU A 103 15.13 -3.14 9.91
CA LEU A 103 14.54 -3.06 8.58
C LEU A 103 13.70 -1.79 8.41
N ILE A 104 12.94 -1.42 9.44
CA ILE A 104 12.01 -0.28 9.41
C ILE A 104 12.71 1.05 9.68
N PHE A 105 13.81 1.10 10.45
CA PHE A 105 14.45 2.34 10.88
C PHE A 105 15.98 2.35 10.81
N GLY A 106 16.62 1.24 10.44
CA GLY A 106 18.05 1.04 10.63
C GLY A 106 18.95 1.97 9.82
N ILE A 107 18.59 2.33 8.58
CA ILE A 107 19.43 3.25 7.78
C ILE A 107 19.41 4.65 8.38
N ALA A 108 18.24 5.09 8.83
CA ALA A 108 18.07 6.38 9.49
C ALA A 108 18.82 6.43 10.83
N TYR A 109 18.72 5.38 11.66
CA TYR A 109 19.49 5.25 12.89
C TYR A 109 21.01 5.23 12.64
N TRP A 110 21.47 4.50 11.61
CA TRP A 110 22.88 4.48 11.22
C TRP A 110 23.39 5.87 10.82
N ALA A 111 22.61 6.64 10.05
CA ALA A 111 22.92 8.02 9.73
C ALA A 111 23.00 8.89 11.00
N GLY A 112 22.08 8.67 11.95
CA GLY A 112 22.11 9.27 13.29
C GLY A 112 23.44 9.03 14.01
N LEU A 113 23.88 7.77 14.09
CA LEU A 113 25.16 7.41 14.70
C LEU A 113 26.36 8.12 14.06
N LYS A 114 26.35 8.31 12.73
CA LYS A 114 27.43 9.03 12.01
C LYS A 114 27.50 10.50 12.38
N VAL A 115 26.37 11.14 12.65
CA VAL A 115 26.32 12.56 13.03
C VAL A 115 26.44 12.79 14.54
N LYS A 116 26.39 11.74 15.39
CA LYS A 116 26.52 11.83 16.86
C LYS A 116 27.73 12.65 17.31
N LYS A 117 28.87 12.51 16.63
CA LYS A 117 30.13 13.22 16.93
C LYS A 117 30.14 14.70 16.50
N ARG A 118 29.15 15.16 15.74
CA ARG A 118 29.06 16.55 15.25
C ARG A 118 28.35 17.44 16.28
N LYS A 119 28.63 18.75 16.20
CA LYS A 119 27.95 19.78 17.01
C LYS A 119 26.45 19.74 16.77
N TRP A 120 25.66 19.96 17.83
CA TRP A 120 24.20 19.80 17.82
C TRP A 120 23.51 20.55 16.67
N TYR A 121 23.94 21.78 16.37
CA TYR A 121 23.35 22.62 15.31
C TYR A 121 23.74 22.19 13.89
N LEU A 122 24.85 21.44 13.72
CA LEU A 122 25.26 20.92 12.42
C LEU A 122 24.58 19.59 12.09
N ARG A 123 24.11 18.83 13.10
CA ARG A 123 23.49 17.51 12.89
C ARG A 123 22.31 17.54 11.93
N PRO A 124 21.35 18.49 12.02
CA PRO A 124 20.25 18.60 11.07
C PRO A 124 20.71 18.71 9.62
N PHE A 125 21.73 19.53 9.33
CA PHE A 125 22.25 19.72 7.98
C PHE A 125 22.83 18.43 7.39
N TYR A 126 23.59 17.67 8.17
CA TYR A 126 24.10 16.37 7.72
C TYR A 126 22.97 15.34 7.53
N LEU A 127 21.99 15.32 8.45
CA LEU A 127 20.84 14.42 8.36
C LEU A 127 19.95 14.72 7.15
N ILE A 128 19.79 15.99 6.78
CA ILE A 128 19.11 16.37 5.53
C ILE A 128 19.87 15.83 4.31
N GLY A 129 21.21 15.90 4.33
CA GLY A 129 22.04 15.29 3.28
C GLY A 129 21.84 13.77 3.18
N TYR A 130 21.80 13.06 4.32
CA TYR A 130 21.50 11.64 4.35
C TYR A 130 20.07 11.32 3.91
N LEU A 131 19.09 12.13 4.30
CA LEU A 131 17.70 11.98 3.85
C LEU A 131 17.60 12.12 2.33
N ALA A 132 18.29 13.10 1.73
CA ALA A 132 18.31 13.26 0.27
C ALA A 132 18.90 12.02 -0.44
N MET A 133 20.03 11.49 0.07
CA MET A 133 20.59 10.24 -0.46
C MET A 133 19.65 9.06 -0.29
N TYR A 134 19.00 8.95 0.88
CA TYR A 134 18.01 7.93 1.17
C TYR A 134 16.82 8.00 0.21
N THR A 135 16.28 9.19 -0.07
CA THR A 135 15.17 9.36 -1.01
C THR A 135 15.52 8.85 -2.40
N ILE A 136 16.73 9.14 -2.90
CA ILE A 136 17.20 8.64 -4.20
C ILE A 136 17.25 7.10 -4.19
N LEU A 137 17.86 6.51 -3.15
CA LEU A 137 17.93 5.06 -3.00
C LEU A 137 16.54 4.42 -2.87
N ALA A 138 15.64 5.01 -2.10
CA ALA A 138 14.28 4.52 -1.90
C ALA A 138 13.50 4.50 -3.21
N VAL A 139 13.65 5.53 -4.06
CA VAL A 139 13.03 5.54 -5.40
C VAL A 139 13.57 4.42 -6.29
N ILE A 140 14.89 4.18 -6.27
CA ILE A 140 15.52 3.10 -7.05
C ILE A 140 15.01 1.73 -6.56
N ILE A 141 15.03 1.50 -5.25
CA ILE A 141 14.56 0.25 -4.63
C ILE A 141 13.08 0.02 -4.96
N TYR A 142 12.23 1.05 -4.81
CA TYR A 142 10.81 0.93 -5.13
C TYR A 142 10.59 0.57 -6.60
N LYS A 143 11.31 1.21 -7.53
CA LYS A 143 11.22 0.89 -8.96
C LYS A 143 11.63 -0.55 -9.26
N LEU A 144 12.72 -1.03 -8.65
CA LEU A 144 13.18 -2.41 -8.81
C LEU A 144 12.15 -3.41 -8.29
N LEU A 145 11.65 -3.21 -7.06
CA LEU A 145 10.65 -4.10 -6.46
C LEU A 145 9.33 -4.08 -7.22
N ASN A 146 8.90 -2.91 -7.68
CA ASN A 146 7.70 -2.78 -8.50
C ASN A 146 7.85 -3.47 -9.87
N ALA A 147 9.05 -3.44 -10.47
CA ALA A 147 9.31 -4.18 -11.70
C ALA A 147 9.22 -5.69 -11.47
N VAL A 148 9.74 -6.20 -10.36
CA VAL A 148 9.60 -7.61 -9.96
C VAL A 148 8.13 -7.97 -9.72
N LEU A 149 7.37 -7.13 -9.03
CA LEU A 149 5.94 -7.35 -8.80
C LEU A 149 5.15 -7.40 -10.12
N LYS A 150 5.42 -6.48 -11.05
CA LYS A 150 4.80 -6.50 -12.39
C LYS A 150 5.16 -7.75 -13.18
N TYR A 151 6.40 -8.23 -13.06
CA TYR A 151 6.80 -9.49 -13.67
C TYR A 151 6.03 -10.67 -13.09
N ILE A 152 5.82 -10.69 -11.77
CA ILE A 152 5.00 -11.71 -11.10
C ILE A 152 3.55 -11.64 -11.57
N GLU A 153 2.97 -10.44 -11.66
CA GLU A 153 1.62 -10.22 -12.20
C GLU A 153 1.47 -10.75 -13.61
N TRP A 154 2.46 -10.53 -14.48
CA TRP A 154 2.41 -10.99 -15.87
C TRP A 154 2.51 -12.51 -16.03
N ASN A 155 3.22 -13.20 -15.13
CA ASN A 155 3.53 -14.64 -15.29
C ASN A 155 2.69 -15.58 -14.41
N ILE A 156 2.05 -15.08 -13.35
CA ILE A 156 1.33 -15.92 -12.36
C ILE A 156 -0.18 -15.65 -12.35
N ILE A 157 -0.64 -14.49 -12.83
CA ILE A 157 -2.04 -14.02 -12.80
C ILE A 157 -2.61 -13.93 -14.23
#